data_AF-A0A820X1H3-F1
#
_entry.id   AF-A0A820X1H3-F1
#
_cell.length_a   1.000
_cell.length_b   1.000
_cell.length_c   1.000
_cell.angle_alpha   90.00
_cell.angle_beta   90.00
_cell.angle_gamma   90.00
#
_symmetry.space_group_name_H-M   'P 1'
#
loop_
_entity.id
_entity.type
_entity.pdbx_description
1 polymer ?
#
loop_
_entity_poly.entity_id
_entity_poly.type
_entity_poly.pdbx_seq_one_letter_code
_entity_poly.pdbx_strand_id
1 'polypeptide(L)'
;MKSTKRIIAVITLILVNLLAYANSTCPLVSYTPAAGCIAPNSKEQVVRIATGFQASMESICSAAIACSIRLYISQSFRLSSSGLQNVVYEPAPHSNHLIGYAIDMNTVSANGRLCNSVCLSQTTKLSSDVMCFLTKIRASPPLRYGGDFNTEKKDWVHIDAGPFYQTNPTGYMTLYRQIRQECFSSTGPTPRPTRAPTPPRPGSGPTTPHPSNCDPSISDCASFAPTTPCEDDDCLEPTSEPEPEPEPEPEPEPEPEPEPEPEPEPPGDYGDGWESAKRRRRSV
;
A
#
# COMPACT_ATOMS: atom_id res chain seq x y z
N MET A 1 -52.94 22.07 -6.16
CA MET A 1 -51.67 22.84 -6.21
C MET A 1 -50.63 22.45 -5.14
N LYS A 2 -50.99 22.03 -3.91
CA LYS A 2 -49.99 21.63 -2.88
C LYS A 2 -49.32 20.26 -3.13
N SER A 3 -50.02 19.32 -3.76
CA SER A 3 -49.51 17.96 -4.02
C SER A 3 -48.38 17.93 -5.06
N THR A 4 -48.53 18.70 -6.14
CA THR A 4 -47.55 18.75 -7.24
C THR A 4 -46.19 19.30 -6.81
N LYS A 5 -46.15 20.26 -5.87
CA LYS A 5 -44.90 20.82 -5.34
C LYS A 5 -44.11 19.82 -4.49
N ARG A 6 -44.79 18.91 -3.77
CA ARG A 6 -44.14 17.86 -2.98
C ARG A 6 -43.56 16.76 -3.86
N ILE A 7 -44.27 16.40 -4.93
CA ILE A 7 -43.79 15.41 -5.91
C ILE A 7 -42.56 15.92 -6.64
N ILE A 8 -42.56 17.19 -7.09
CA ILE A 8 -41.39 17.81 -7.73
C ILE A 8 -40.20 17.81 -6.76
N ALA A 9 -40.38 18.25 -5.51
CA ALA A 9 -39.27 18.29 -4.53
C ALA A 9 -38.66 16.90 -4.24
N VAL A 10 -39.48 15.85 -4.17
CA VAL A 10 -39.01 14.47 -3.98
C VAL A 10 -38.28 13.97 -5.22
N ILE A 11 -38.80 14.24 -6.43
CA ILE A 11 -38.14 13.88 -7.69
C ILE A 11 -36.80 14.61 -7.84
N THR A 12 -36.72 15.90 -7.51
CA THR A 12 -35.45 16.65 -7.56
C THR A 12 -34.45 16.09 -6.55
N LEU A 13 -34.88 15.73 -5.34
CA LEU A 13 -34.01 15.12 -4.33
C LEU A 13 -33.51 13.73 -4.75
N ILE A 14 -34.37 12.93 -5.39
CA ILE A 14 -34.01 11.61 -5.93
C ILE A 14 -33.03 11.77 -7.11
N LEU A 15 -33.27 12.71 -8.03
CA LEU A 15 -32.38 12.97 -9.17
C LEU A 15 -31.03 13.54 -8.77
N VAL A 16 -30.97 14.42 -7.76
CA VAL A 16 -29.70 14.91 -7.19
C VAL A 16 -28.92 13.77 -6.53
N ASN A 17 -29.58 12.87 -5.80
CA ASN A 17 -28.94 11.69 -5.24
C ASN A 17 -28.53 10.66 -6.31
N LEU A 18 -29.31 10.47 -7.37
CA LEU A 18 -28.96 9.58 -8.50
C LEU A 18 -27.77 10.11 -9.31
N LEU A 19 -27.71 11.43 -9.53
CA LEU A 19 -26.57 12.07 -10.20
C LEU A 19 -25.31 12.07 -9.33
N ALA A 20 -25.44 12.17 -8.01
CA ALA A 20 -24.32 12.01 -7.08
C ALA A 20 -23.80 10.56 -7.03
N TYR A 21 -24.69 9.56 -7.15
CA TYR A 21 -24.34 8.14 -7.22
C TYR A 21 -23.64 7.74 -8.54
N ALA A 22 -23.77 8.54 -9.60
CA ALA A 22 -23.24 8.22 -10.91
C ALA A 22 -21.75 8.60 -11.12
N ASN A 23 -21.11 9.29 -10.17
CA ASN A 23 -19.69 9.68 -10.25
C ASN A 23 -18.80 8.90 -9.28
N SER A 24 -19.05 7.59 -9.23
CA SER A 24 -18.15 6.58 -8.68
C SER A 24 -16.89 6.49 -9.58
N THR A 25 -16.04 7.52 -9.54
CA THR A 25 -14.74 7.49 -10.19
C THR A 25 -13.70 7.14 -9.14
N CYS A 26 -13.14 5.93 -9.27
CA CYS A 26 -11.93 5.55 -8.57
C CYS A 26 -10.92 6.71 -8.58
N PRO A 27 -10.52 7.26 -7.41
CA PRO A 27 -9.64 8.43 -7.37
C PRO A 27 -8.16 8.08 -7.64
N LEU A 28 -7.86 6.82 -7.97
CA LEU A 28 -6.54 6.39 -8.42
C LEU A 28 -6.42 6.47 -9.94
N VAL A 29 -5.27 6.92 -10.40
CA VAL A 29 -4.89 6.98 -11.81
C VAL A 29 -3.57 6.24 -12.04
N SER A 30 -3.37 5.76 -13.27
CA SER A 30 -2.05 5.31 -13.71
C SER A 30 -1.24 6.53 -14.14
N TYR A 31 -0.17 6.81 -13.42
CA TYR A 31 0.67 7.97 -13.68
C TYR A 31 1.58 7.71 -14.89
N THR A 32 1.54 8.61 -15.87
CA THR A 32 2.44 8.59 -17.02
C THR A 32 3.45 9.72 -16.85
N PRO A 33 4.72 9.42 -16.53
CA PRO A 33 5.73 10.45 -16.29
C PRO A 33 6.22 11.09 -17.59
N ALA A 34 6.82 12.27 -17.48
CA ALA A 34 7.65 12.81 -18.55
C ALA A 34 8.79 11.84 -18.90
N ALA A 35 9.17 11.82 -20.18
CA ALA A 35 10.25 10.95 -20.67
C ALA A 35 11.54 11.17 -19.87
N GLY A 36 12.16 10.08 -19.43
CA GLY A 36 13.40 10.12 -18.66
C GLY A 36 13.23 10.32 -17.15
N CYS A 37 12.03 10.54 -16.63
CA CYS A 37 11.83 10.60 -15.17
C CYS A 37 11.93 9.22 -14.52
N ILE A 38 11.18 8.22 -15.00
CA ILE A 38 11.14 6.88 -14.41
C ILE A 38 12.05 5.94 -15.21
N ALA A 39 12.86 5.14 -14.51
CA ALA A 39 13.71 4.14 -15.10
C ALA A 39 12.83 3.02 -15.73
N PRO A 40 13.11 2.59 -16.97
CA PRO A 40 12.25 1.64 -17.70
C PRO A 40 12.21 0.25 -17.04
N ASN A 41 13.21 -0.07 -16.23
CA ASN A 41 13.34 -1.32 -15.48
C ASN A 41 12.85 -1.22 -14.03
N SER A 42 12.04 -0.21 -13.69
CA SER A 42 11.43 -0.10 -12.37
C SER A 42 10.65 -1.37 -12.00
N LYS A 43 10.66 -1.75 -10.72
CA LYS A 43 9.91 -2.92 -10.22
C LYS A 43 8.42 -2.76 -10.49
N GLU A 44 7.93 -1.53 -10.35
CA GLU A 44 6.54 -1.20 -10.63
C GLU A 44 6.40 -0.68 -12.07
N GLN A 45 5.78 -1.50 -12.92
CA GLN A 45 5.54 -1.15 -14.33
C GLN A 45 4.40 -0.13 -14.50
N VAL A 46 3.45 -0.11 -13.55
CA VAL A 46 2.32 0.81 -13.55
C VAL A 46 2.29 1.53 -12.21
N VAL A 47 2.78 2.77 -12.18
CA VAL A 47 2.75 3.62 -10.99
C VAL A 47 1.33 4.12 -10.79
N ARG A 48 0.70 3.73 -9.68
CA ARG A 48 -0.67 4.12 -9.33
C ARG A 48 -0.65 5.15 -8.21
N ILE A 49 -1.28 6.29 -8.45
CA ILE A 49 -1.34 7.40 -7.49
C ILE A 49 -2.76 7.94 -7.39
N ALA A 50 -3.06 8.67 -6.32
CA ALA A 50 -4.28 9.46 -6.28
C ALA A 50 -4.18 10.67 -7.23
N THR A 51 -5.31 11.08 -7.80
CA THR A 51 -5.41 12.28 -8.65
C THR A 51 -4.84 13.52 -7.98
N GLY A 52 -5.10 13.70 -6.68
CA GLY A 52 -4.57 14.82 -5.91
C GLY A 52 -3.06 14.77 -5.63
N PHE A 53 -2.37 13.66 -5.91
CA PHE A 53 -0.92 13.53 -5.78
C PHE A 53 -0.17 13.81 -7.11
N GLN A 54 -0.89 14.02 -8.22
CA GLN A 54 -0.29 14.16 -9.54
C GLN A 54 0.70 15.34 -9.64
N ALA A 55 0.34 16.53 -9.14
CA ALA A 55 1.24 17.70 -9.14
C ALA A 55 2.51 17.48 -8.30
N SER A 56 2.41 16.67 -7.23
CA SER A 56 3.56 16.26 -6.43
C SER A 56 4.47 15.31 -7.22
N MET A 57 3.90 14.35 -7.95
CA MET A 57 4.66 13.49 -8.87
C MET A 57 5.32 14.24 -10.03
N GLU A 58 4.67 15.29 -10.55
CA GLU A 58 5.28 16.17 -11.56
C GLU A 58 6.47 16.93 -10.99
N SER A 59 6.37 17.40 -9.74
CA SER A 59 7.47 18.06 -9.02
C SER A 59 8.64 17.10 -8.75
N ILE A 60 8.34 15.87 -8.31
CA ILE A 60 9.32 14.79 -8.13
C ILE A 60 10.04 14.49 -9.46
N CYS A 61 9.29 14.32 -10.55
CA CYS A 61 9.88 14.05 -11.87
C CYS A 61 10.73 15.22 -12.38
N SER A 62 10.26 16.45 -12.22
CA SER A 62 10.99 17.65 -12.61
C SER A 62 12.32 17.77 -11.86
N ALA A 63 12.32 17.47 -10.56
CA ALA A 63 13.53 17.42 -9.75
C ALA A 63 14.51 16.32 -10.23
N ALA A 64 14.00 15.12 -10.54
CA ALA A 64 14.82 14.01 -11.01
C ALA A 64 15.52 14.36 -12.34
N ILE A 65 14.76 14.83 -13.32
CA ILE A 65 15.27 15.24 -14.64
C ILE A 65 16.31 16.36 -14.50
N ALA A 66 16.00 17.40 -13.71
CA ALA A 66 16.90 18.53 -13.50
C ALA A 66 18.23 18.15 -12.83
N CYS A 67 18.25 17.03 -12.10
CA CYS A 67 19.44 16.53 -11.40
C CYS A 67 20.07 15.31 -12.09
N SER A 68 19.70 15.01 -13.35
CA SER A 68 20.23 13.86 -14.11
C SER A 68 20.01 12.50 -13.42
N ILE A 69 18.87 12.38 -12.72
CA ILE A 69 18.41 11.17 -12.03
C ILE A 69 17.20 10.59 -12.77
N ARG A 70 17.18 9.26 -12.90
CA ARG A 70 15.95 8.50 -13.15
C ARG A 70 15.50 7.83 -11.86
N LEU A 71 14.20 7.72 -11.65
CA LEU A 71 13.62 7.07 -10.48
C LEU A 71 13.36 5.60 -10.80
N TYR A 72 13.93 4.71 -10.01
CA TYR A 72 13.53 3.31 -9.96
C TYR A 72 12.41 3.20 -8.93
N ILE A 73 11.16 3.10 -9.37
CA ILE A 73 10.02 3.00 -8.45
C ILE A 73 9.85 1.56 -8.01
N SER A 74 9.96 1.33 -6.70
CA SER A 74 9.73 0.02 -6.09
C SER A 74 8.29 -0.17 -5.61
N GLN A 75 7.63 0.92 -5.24
CA GLN A 75 6.26 0.89 -4.74
C GLN A 75 5.56 2.25 -4.90
N SER A 76 4.26 2.21 -5.15
CA SER A 76 3.36 3.37 -5.18
C SER A 76 2.13 3.04 -4.33
N PHE A 77 0.91 3.13 -4.88
CA PHE A 77 -0.29 2.69 -4.18
C PHE A 77 -0.27 1.17 -3.87
N ARG A 78 -0.65 0.78 -2.64
CA ARG A 78 -0.88 -0.62 -2.24
C ARG A 78 -2.18 -0.81 -1.44
N LEU A 79 -2.88 -1.92 -1.69
CA LEU A 79 -4.10 -2.30 -0.97
C LEU A 79 -3.87 -2.91 0.41
N SER A 80 -2.74 -3.50 0.70
CA SER A 80 -2.37 -3.80 2.08
C SER A 80 -0.87 -4.01 2.11
N SER A 81 -0.29 -3.91 3.30
CA SER A 81 1.13 -4.19 3.55
C SER A 81 1.54 -5.63 3.19
N SER A 82 0.59 -6.55 2.97
CA SER A 82 0.90 -7.99 2.97
C SER A 82 0.13 -8.83 1.94
N GLY A 83 -0.59 -8.24 0.97
CA GLY A 83 -1.36 -9.03 0.01
C GLY A 83 -2.58 -9.75 0.60
N LEU A 84 -2.90 -9.53 1.88
CA LEU A 84 -4.10 -10.07 2.51
C LEU A 84 -5.32 -9.29 2.02
N GLN A 85 -6.10 -9.92 1.15
CA GLN A 85 -7.48 -9.50 0.89
C GLN A 85 -8.30 -9.76 2.16
N ASN A 86 -9.14 -8.80 2.54
CA ASN A 86 -10.18 -8.91 3.58
C ASN A 86 -9.75 -8.90 5.05
N VAL A 87 -8.53 -8.49 5.38
CA VAL A 87 -8.15 -8.28 6.79
C VAL A 87 -8.45 -6.83 7.18
N VAL A 88 -9.59 -6.62 7.85
CA VAL A 88 -9.91 -5.40 8.61
C VAL A 88 -9.17 -5.50 9.94
N TYR A 89 -7.85 -5.43 9.90
CA TYR A 89 -7.04 -4.99 11.04
C TYR A 89 -6.51 -3.62 10.67
N GLU A 90 -6.51 -2.68 11.62
CA GLU A 90 -5.97 -1.34 11.43
C GLU A 90 -4.55 -1.47 10.85
N PRO A 91 -4.32 -1.17 9.56
CA PRO A 91 -2.98 -1.27 9.01
C PRO A 91 -2.15 -0.19 9.68
N ALA A 92 -0.89 -0.53 10.02
CA ALA A 92 0.12 0.36 10.62
C ALA A 92 -0.13 1.84 10.29
N PRO A 93 -0.25 2.72 11.31
CA PRO A 93 -1.23 3.77 11.34
C PRO A 93 -1.08 4.69 10.12
N HIS A 94 -2.00 4.56 9.19
CA HIS A 94 -2.29 5.56 8.16
C HIS A 94 -1.13 5.86 7.17
N SER A 95 -0.52 4.82 6.60
CA SER A 95 0.48 4.97 5.53
C SER A 95 -0.09 5.67 4.28
N ASN A 96 0.61 6.70 3.79
CA ASN A 96 0.24 7.45 2.59
C ASN A 96 0.22 6.60 1.30
N HIS A 97 0.87 5.43 1.27
CA HIS A 97 0.74 4.47 0.18
C HIS A 97 -0.69 3.92 0.05
N LEU A 98 -1.43 3.82 1.15
CA LEU A 98 -2.80 3.30 1.17
C LEU A 98 -3.81 4.27 0.54
N ILE A 99 -3.41 5.52 0.34
CA ILE A 99 -4.22 6.54 -0.33
C ILE A 99 -3.59 7.04 -1.63
N GLY A 100 -2.46 6.46 -2.07
CA GLY A 100 -1.78 6.83 -3.32
C GLY A 100 -1.07 8.18 -3.27
N TYR A 101 -0.64 8.62 -2.08
CA TYR A 101 0.09 9.87 -1.83
C TYR A 101 1.58 9.66 -1.51
N ALA A 102 2.10 8.47 -1.80
CA ALA A 102 3.49 8.11 -1.53
C ALA A 102 4.06 7.18 -2.60
N ILE A 103 5.38 7.21 -2.72
CA ILE A 103 6.19 6.27 -3.49
C ILE A 103 7.42 5.84 -2.68
N ASP A 104 7.86 4.61 -2.92
CA ASP A 104 9.19 4.14 -2.53
C ASP A 104 10.03 4.05 -3.80
N MET A 105 11.21 4.62 -3.76
CA MET A 105 12.08 4.76 -4.91
C MET A 105 13.56 4.59 -4.55
N ASN A 106 14.31 4.13 -5.54
CA ASN A 106 15.75 4.28 -5.59
C ASN A 106 16.10 5.27 -6.71
N THR A 107 17.29 5.85 -6.66
CA THR A 107 17.74 6.76 -7.72
C THR A 107 18.73 6.07 -8.65
N VAL A 108 18.69 6.40 -9.95
CA VAL A 108 19.62 5.91 -10.97
C VAL A 108 20.27 7.14 -11.61
N SER A 109 21.57 7.31 -11.39
CA SER A 109 22.34 8.40 -12.00
C SER A 109 22.49 8.21 -13.51
N ALA A 110 22.87 9.27 -14.23
CA ALA A 110 23.04 9.23 -15.69
C ALA A 110 24.03 8.14 -16.18
N ASN A 111 25.02 7.79 -15.35
CA ASN A 111 25.96 6.70 -15.61
C ASN A 111 25.40 5.30 -15.31
N GLY A 112 24.11 5.18 -14.98
CA GLY A 112 23.43 3.93 -14.65
C GLY A 112 23.62 3.46 -13.20
N ARG A 113 24.33 4.21 -12.35
CA ARG A 113 24.57 3.80 -10.96
C ARG A 113 23.28 3.91 -10.14
N LEU A 114 22.83 2.76 -9.62
CA LEU A 114 21.73 2.66 -8.67
C LEU A 114 22.20 3.12 -7.27
N CYS A 115 21.41 3.97 -6.63
CA CYS A 115 21.58 4.35 -5.23
C CYS A 115 20.30 3.96 -4.48
N ASN A 116 20.41 2.83 -3.75
CA ASN A 116 19.33 2.25 -2.97
C ASN A 116 19.31 2.77 -1.52
N SER A 117 18.47 2.21 -0.64
CA SER A 117 18.38 2.60 0.78
C SER A 117 19.75 2.70 1.48
N VAL A 118 20.65 1.73 1.26
CA VAL A 118 22.00 1.72 1.85
C VAL A 118 22.88 2.85 1.31
N CYS A 119 22.71 3.23 0.04
CA CYS A 119 23.41 4.37 -0.53
C CYS A 119 22.80 5.70 -0.06
N LEU A 120 21.47 5.81 -0.06
CA LEU A 120 20.71 7.00 0.34
C LEU A 120 20.92 7.36 1.82
N SER A 121 21.18 6.36 2.67
CA SER A 121 21.52 6.57 4.09
C SER A 121 22.92 7.15 4.33
N GLN A 122 23.82 7.06 3.35
CA GLN A 122 25.19 7.59 3.45
C GLN A 122 25.22 9.08 3.10
N THR A 123 24.55 9.91 3.90
CA THR A 123 24.30 11.34 3.62
C THR A 123 25.55 12.16 3.29
N THR A 124 26.74 11.75 3.75
CA THR A 124 28.02 12.42 3.47
C THR A 124 28.76 11.90 2.23
N LYS A 125 28.30 10.81 1.61
CA LYS A 125 28.93 10.14 0.45
C LYS A 125 28.05 10.08 -0.79
N LEU A 126 26.93 10.80 -0.78
CA LEU A 126 26.03 10.88 -1.93
C LEU A 126 26.71 11.57 -3.11
N SER A 127 26.44 11.11 -4.33
CA SER A 127 26.88 11.83 -5.53
C SER A 127 26.17 13.17 -5.65
N SER A 128 26.78 14.12 -6.35
CA SER A 128 26.23 15.45 -6.62
C SER A 128 24.79 15.41 -7.14
N ASP A 129 24.49 14.47 -8.03
CA ASP A 129 23.20 14.31 -8.69
C ASP A 129 22.11 13.87 -7.70
N VAL A 130 22.43 12.94 -6.80
CA VAL A 130 21.52 12.48 -5.75
C VAL A 130 21.32 13.57 -4.70
N MET A 131 22.38 14.28 -4.31
CA MET A 131 22.27 15.43 -3.41
C MET A 131 21.42 16.57 -4.01
N CYS A 132 21.59 16.86 -5.29
CA CYS A 132 20.76 17.81 -6.04
C CYS A 132 19.29 17.41 -5.96
N PHE A 133 18.99 16.14 -6.25
CA PHE A 133 17.62 15.63 -6.26
C PHE A 133 16.97 15.74 -4.88
N LEU A 134 17.60 15.22 -3.83
CA LEU A 134 17.05 15.27 -2.48
C LEU A 134 16.88 16.71 -1.98
N THR A 135 17.81 17.61 -2.33
CA THR A 135 17.68 19.05 -2.02
C THR A 135 16.42 19.65 -2.65
N LYS A 136 16.13 19.32 -3.91
CA LYS A 136 14.93 19.80 -4.60
C LYS A 136 13.64 19.22 -4.01
N ILE A 137 13.63 17.94 -3.62
CA ILE A 137 12.49 17.32 -2.95
C ILE A 137 12.19 18.05 -1.63
N ARG A 138 13.21 18.27 -0.79
CA ARG A 138 13.08 19.01 0.48
C ARG A 138 12.61 20.46 0.31
N ALA A 139 12.91 21.07 -0.84
CA ALA A 139 12.52 22.44 -1.16
C ALA A 139 11.13 22.56 -1.84
N SER A 140 10.40 21.45 -2.03
CA SER A 140 9.15 21.41 -2.82
C SER A 140 7.93 20.99 -1.98
N PRO A 141 7.39 21.85 -1.09
CA PRO A 141 6.15 21.56 -0.38
C PRO A 141 5.01 21.18 -1.37
N PRO A 142 4.14 20.22 -1.02
CA PRO A 142 4.01 19.55 0.26
C PRO A 142 4.89 18.28 0.43
N LEU A 143 5.87 18.06 -0.45
CA LEU A 143 6.68 16.84 -0.42
C LEU A 143 7.49 16.71 0.87
N ARG A 144 7.66 15.46 1.31
CA ARG A 144 8.55 15.08 2.39
C ARG A 144 9.40 13.89 1.96
N TYR A 145 10.60 13.81 2.52
CA TYR A 145 11.52 12.71 2.29
C TYR A 145 11.65 11.87 3.57
N GLY A 146 11.49 10.55 3.46
CA GLY A 146 11.49 9.64 4.61
C GLY A 146 12.83 9.57 5.36
N GLY A 147 13.93 9.98 4.71
CA GLY A 147 15.23 10.19 5.36
C GLY A 147 15.24 11.28 6.44
N ASP A 148 14.27 12.21 6.39
CA ASP A 148 14.16 13.35 7.31
C ASP A 148 13.10 13.14 8.39
N PHE A 149 12.37 12.02 8.39
CA PHE A 149 11.32 11.75 9.37
C PHE A 149 11.90 11.65 10.78
N ASN A 150 11.21 12.18 11.79
CA ASN A 150 11.64 12.08 13.19
C ASN A 150 11.29 10.73 13.81
N THR A 151 11.87 9.67 13.27
CA THR A 151 11.74 8.28 13.74
C THR A 151 13.11 7.69 14.02
N GLU A 152 13.19 6.67 14.87
CA GLU A 152 14.42 5.90 15.12
C GLU A 152 14.92 5.19 13.84
N LYS A 153 13.99 4.72 13.01
CA LYS A 153 14.26 4.11 11.70
C LYS A 153 13.80 5.04 10.59
N LYS A 154 14.75 5.66 9.90
CA LYS A 154 14.49 6.48 8.70
C LYS A 154 14.10 5.60 7.52
N ASP A 155 13.22 6.11 6.67
CA ASP A 155 12.82 5.45 5.43
C ASP A 155 13.48 6.13 4.23
N TRP A 156 14.70 5.70 3.91
CA TRP A 156 15.55 6.36 2.92
C TRP A 156 15.04 6.31 1.48
N VAL A 157 14.09 5.42 1.17
CA VAL A 157 13.52 5.27 -0.18
C VAL A 157 12.19 5.99 -0.34
N HIS A 158 11.61 6.46 0.76
CA HIS A 158 10.25 6.97 0.78
C HIS A 158 10.14 8.46 0.45
N ILE A 159 9.17 8.80 -0.40
CA ILE A 159 8.71 10.17 -0.63
C ILE A 159 7.19 10.19 -0.57
N ASP A 160 6.63 11.16 0.14
CA ASP A 160 5.19 11.40 0.18
C ASP A 160 4.83 12.89 0.15
N ALA A 161 3.53 13.18 0.03
CA ALA A 161 2.99 14.54 0.17
C ALA A 161 2.23 14.69 1.49
N GLY A 162 2.86 15.39 2.44
CA GLY A 162 2.31 15.80 3.72
C GLY A 162 2.03 14.65 4.71
N PRO A 163 1.98 14.95 6.02
CA PRO A 163 1.39 14.03 6.99
C PRO A 163 -0.13 14.08 6.87
N PHE A 164 -0.67 13.51 5.78
CA PHE A 164 -2.08 13.68 5.37
C PHE A 164 -3.03 13.23 6.48
N TYR A 165 -2.70 12.14 7.17
CA TYR A 165 -3.48 11.68 8.32
C TYR A 165 -3.37 12.60 9.54
N GLN A 166 -2.16 13.03 9.93
CA GLN A 166 -1.98 13.85 11.13
C GLN A 166 -2.58 15.25 10.96
N THR A 167 -2.62 15.78 9.74
CA THR A 167 -3.15 17.11 9.43
C THR A 167 -4.63 17.11 9.03
N ASN A 168 -5.11 16.03 8.40
CA ASN A 168 -6.47 15.89 7.92
C ASN A 168 -6.96 14.44 8.03
N PRO A 169 -7.20 13.92 9.25
CA PRO A 169 -7.58 12.52 9.46
C PRO A 169 -8.93 12.18 8.79
N THR A 170 -9.87 13.12 8.77
CA THR A 170 -11.15 12.96 8.08
C THR A 170 -10.99 12.86 6.56
N GLY A 171 -10.14 13.71 5.97
CA GLY A 171 -9.82 13.65 4.55
C GLY A 171 -9.10 12.36 4.18
N TYR A 172 -8.13 11.94 5.00
CA TYR A 172 -7.43 10.67 4.84
C TYR A 172 -8.42 9.51 4.82
N MET A 173 -9.27 9.40 5.85
CA MET A 173 -10.21 8.28 5.97
C MET A 173 -11.29 8.30 4.88
N THR A 174 -11.71 9.49 4.44
CA THR A 174 -12.62 9.65 3.30
C THR A 174 -11.99 9.10 2.02
N LEU A 175 -10.78 9.55 1.68
CA LEU A 175 -10.08 9.10 0.49
C LEU A 175 -9.74 7.60 0.55
N TYR A 176 -9.27 7.13 1.70
CA TYR A 176 -9.01 5.71 1.94
C TYR A 176 -10.25 4.85 1.68
N ARG A 177 -11.40 5.20 2.27
CA ARG A 177 -12.67 4.46 2.04
C ARG A 177 -13.13 4.54 0.59
N GLN A 178 -13.04 5.73 -0.02
CA GLN A 178 -13.41 5.91 -1.42
C GLN A 178 -12.56 5.04 -2.34
N ILE A 179 -11.24 4.96 -2.13
CA ILE A 179 -10.37 4.06 -2.90
C ILE A 179 -10.81 2.60 -2.73
N ARG A 180 -11.05 2.15 -1.50
CA ARG A 180 -11.47 0.77 -1.23
C ARG A 180 -12.79 0.42 -1.92
N GLN A 181 -13.76 1.33 -1.85
CA GLN A 181 -15.09 1.11 -2.38
C GLN A 181 -15.11 1.25 -3.90
N GLU A 182 -14.58 2.35 -4.43
CA GLU A 182 -14.78 2.72 -5.84
C GLU A 182 -13.72 2.11 -6.77
N CYS A 183 -12.51 1.83 -6.29
CA CYS A 183 -11.47 1.24 -7.13
C CYS A 183 -11.47 -0.30 -7.08
N PHE A 184 -12.03 -0.90 -6.03
CA PHE A 184 -11.82 -2.32 -5.73
C PHE A 184 -13.05 -3.08 -5.21
N SER A 185 -14.24 -2.48 -5.12
CA SER A 185 -15.45 -3.27 -4.83
C SER A 185 -15.73 -4.20 -6.01
N SER A 186 -15.60 -5.50 -5.76
CA SER A 186 -16.01 -6.57 -6.66
C SER A 186 -17.54 -6.78 -6.70
N THR A 187 -18.32 -5.84 -6.18
CA THR A 187 -19.79 -5.94 -6.07
C THR A 187 -20.49 -4.75 -6.69
N GLY A 188 -20.49 -4.67 -8.02
CA GLY A 188 -21.78 -4.48 -8.66
C GLY A 188 -22.51 -5.82 -8.52
N PRO A 189 -23.74 -5.91 -7.96
CA PRO A 189 -24.52 -7.12 -8.15
C PRO A 189 -24.79 -7.23 -9.64
N THR A 190 -24.00 -8.03 -10.36
CA THR A 190 -24.55 -8.67 -11.56
C THR A 190 -25.77 -9.42 -11.05
N PRO A 191 -27.00 -9.12 -11.53
CA PRO A 191 -28.10 -10.04 -11.32
C PRO A 191 -27.57 -11.37 -11.85
N ARG A 192 -27.34 -12.33 -10.95
CA ARG A 192 -27.19 -13.72 -11.34
C ARG A 192 -28.36 -13.95 -12.30
N PRO A 193 -28.16 -14.28 -13.59
CA PRO A 193 -29.28 -14.62 -14.44
C PRO A 193 -30.02 -15.69 -13.67
N THR A 194 -31.27 -15.40 -13.32
CA THR A 194 -32.14 -16.33 -12.63
C THR A 194 -32.12 -17.58 -13.50
N ARG A 195 -31.32 -18.56 -13.10
CA ARG A 195 -31.31 -19.86 -13.73
C ARG A 195 -32.74 -20.31 -13.59
N ALA A 196 -33.45 -20.38 -14.72
CA ALA A 196 -34.80 -20.91 -14.76
C ALA A 196 -34.81 -22.21 -13.94
N PRO A 197 -35.84 -22.45 -13.10
CA PRO A 197 -35.90 -23.64 -12.28
C PRO A 197 -35.66 -24.85 -13.17
N THR A 198 -34.53 -25.52 -12.96
CA THR A 198 -34.23 -26.78 -13.62
C THR A 198 -35.39 -27.73 -13.30
N PRO A 199 -36.04 -28.34 -14.30
CA PRO A 199 -37.10 -29.29 -14.04
C PRO A 199 -36.58 -30.42 -13.13
N PRO A 200 -37.41 -30.95 -12.23
CA PRO A 200 -37.01 -32.00 -11.33
C PRO A 200 -36.48 -33.20 -12.11
N ARG A 201 -35.26 -33.61 -11.78
CA ARG A 201 -34.60 -34.78 -12.36
C ARG A 201 -35.41 -36.02 -11.97
N PRO A 202 -35.96 -36.80 -12.91
CA PRO A 202 -36.65 -38.04 -12.59
C PRO A 202 -35.63 -39.10 -12.18
N GLY A 203 -35.88 -39.77 -11.05
CA GLY A 203 -35.40 -41.13 -10.79
C GLY A 203 -33.92 -41.29 -10.49
N SER A 204 -33.55 -41.14 -9.22
CA SER A 204 -32.43 -41.90 -8.63
C SER A 204 -32.83 -43.37 -8.53
N GLY A 205 -32.39 -44.18 -9.50
CA GLY A 205 -32.39 -45.63 -9.43
C GLY A 205 -31.15 -46.16 -8.69
N PRO A 206 -31.22 -47.37 -8.11
CA PRO A 206 -30.24 -47.88 -7.16
C PRO A 206 -28.94 -48.33 -7.83
N THR A 207 -27.86 -48.07 -7.12
CA THR A 207 -26.49 -48.54 -7.32
C THR A 207 -26.45 -50.06 -7.50
N THR A 208 -25.84 -50.51 -8.60
CA THR A 208 -25.31 -51.88 -8.74
C THR A 208 -23.78 -51.83 -8.74
N PRO A 209 -23.09 -52.75 -8.02
CA PRO A 209 -21.65 -52.91 -8.10
C PRO A 209 -21.27 -54.05 -9.06
N HIS A 210 -20.21 -53.85 -9.87
CA HIS A 210 -19.27 -54.85 -10.46
C HIS A 210 -18.82 -54.43 -11.88
N PRO A 211 -17.78 -55.06 -12.47
CA PRO A 211 -16.56 -55.65 -11.92
C PRO A 211 -15.28 -55.15 -12.64
N SER A 212 -14.15 -55.49 -12.04
CA SER A 212 -12.83 -55.57 -12.67
C SER A 212 -12.75 -56.60 -13.82
N ASN A 213 -11.82 -56.30 -14.74
CA ASN A 213 -11.09 -57.18 -15.68
C ASN A 213 -11.60 -57.39 -17.12
N CYS A 214 -10.81 -56.81 -18.03
CA CYS A 214 -10.20 -57.34 -19.26
C CYS A 214 -11.07 -57.88 -20.41
N ASP A 215 -10.93 -57.26 -21.59
CA ASP A 215 -10.76 -57.97 -22.86
C ASP A 215 -9.89 -57.16 -23.85
N PRO A 216 -8.69 -57.64 -24.22
CA PRO A 216 -7.84 -57.09 -25.27
C PRO A 216 -8.05 -57.89 -26.56
N SER A 217 -8.95 -57.45 -27.44
CA SER A 217 -9.14 -58.08 -28.75
C SER A 217 -9.66 -57.11 -29.82
N ILE A 218 -8.84 -56.12 -30.18
CA ILE A 218 -8.84 -55.63 -31.57
C ILE A 218 -7.40 -55.65 -32.07
N SER A 219 -7.17 -56.69 -32.87
CA SER A 219 -6.09 -56.81 -33.84
C SER A 219 -6.16 -55.67 -34.85
N ASP A 220 -5.00 -55.29 -35.37
CA ASP A 220 -4.79 -54.53 -36.62
C ASP A 220 -4.54 -53.02 -36.46
N CYS A 221 -3.27 -52.69 -36.16
CA CYS A 221 -2.49 -51.74 -36.96
C CYS A 221 -0.98 -52.05 -36.80
N ALA A 222 -0.54 -53.11 -37.48
CA ALA A 222 0.80 -53.13 -38.10
C ALA A 222 0.85 -51.93 -39.08
N SER A 223 1.93 -51.18 -39.25
CA SER A 223 3.31 -51.60 -39.39
C SER A 223 4.16 -50.34 -39.49
N PHE A 224 5.18 -50.17 -38.64
CA PHE A 224 6.52 -49.66 -38.98
C PHE A 224 7.39 -49.73 -37.71
N ALA A 225 8.23 -50.76 -37.66
CA ALA A 225 9.42 -50.90 -36.83
C ALA A 225 10.53 -51.48 -37.76
N PRO A 226 11.83 -51.54 -37.42
CA PRO A 226 12.46 -51.40 -36.09
C PRO A 226 13.72 -50.49 -36.12
N THR A 227 14.30 -49.97 -35.04
CA THR A 227 15.13 -50.53 -33.95
C THR A 227 15.69 -49.27 -33.24
N THR A 228 15.80 -49.09 -31.93
CA THR A 228 16.23 -49.96 -30.83
C THR A 228 15.92 -49.24 -29.49
N PRO A 229 15.92 -49.97 -28.37
CA PRO A 229 15.24 -49.62 -27.12
C PRO A 229 16.11 -48.81 -26.16
N CYS A 230 15.48 -47.89 -25.43
CA CYS A 230 15.94 -47.50 -24.11
C CYS A 230 14.93 -48.10 -23.14
N GLU A 231 15.37 -49.12 -22.42
CA GLU A 231 14.61 -49.81 -21.39
C GLU A 231 14.40 -48.89 -20.19
N ASP A 232 13.20 -48.98 -19.65
CA ASP A 232 12.78 -48.44 -18.37
C ASP A 232 13.62 -49.05 -17.24
N ASP A 233 14.22 -48.21 -16.41
CA ASP A 233 14.45 -48.53 -15.00
C ASP A 233 14.42 -47.23 -14.18
N ASP A 234 13.39 -47.14 -13.35
CA ASP A 234 13.41 -46.50 -12.04
C ASP A 234 13.64 -44.98 -11.95
N CYS A 235 12.67 -44.19 -12.43
CA CYS A 235 12.50 -42.80 -11.98
C CYS A 235 11.51 -42.75 -10.81
N LEU A 236 11.95 -43.23 -9.63
CA LEU A 236 11.33 -42.84 -8.37
C LEU A 236 11.53 -41.32 -8.22
N GLU A 237 10.44 -40.55 -8.37
CA GLU A 237 10.45 -39.15 -7.97
C GLU A 237 10.84 -39.08 -6.48
N PRO A 238 11.87 -38.32 -6.09
CA PRO A 238 12.13 -38.09 -4.68
C PRO A 238 10.95 -37.31 -4.14
N THR A 239 10.11 -37.96 -3.33
CA THR A 239 9.15 -37.28 -2.48
C THR A 239 9.95 -36.37 -1.57
N SER A 240 9.99 -35.08 -1.91
CA SER A 240 10.59 -34.04 -1.08
C SER A 240 9.93 -34.11 0.29
N GLU A 241 10.69 -34.51 1.31
CA GLU A 241 10.26 -34.41 2.70
C GLU A 241 9.75 -32.98 2.95
N PRO A 242 8.62 -32.82 3.67
CA PRO A 242 8.13 -31.50 4.03
C PRO A 242 9.24 -30.76 4.80
N GLU A 243 9.56 -29.54 4.35
CA GLU A 243 10.48 -28.68 5.08
C GLU A 243 10.00 -28.55 6.53
N PRO A 244 10.91 -28.66 7.52
CA PRO A 244 10.54 -28.55 8.93
C PRO A 244 9.83 -27.22 9.16
N GLU A 245 8.68 -27.28 9.84
CA GLU A 245 7.95 -26.07 10.22
C GLU A 245 8.91 -25.12 10.96
N PRO A 246 8.92 -23.82 10.59
CA PRO A 246 9.78 -22.85 11.24
C PRO A 246 9.48 -22.84 12.74
N GLU A 247 10.53 -22.99 13.55
CA GLU A 247 10.41 -22.93 15.00
C GLU A 247 9.74 -21.61 15.40
N PRO A 248 8.82 -21.64 16.39
CA PRO A 248 8.14 -20.44 16.85
C PRO A 248 9.16 -19.39 17.29
N GLU A 249 9.04 -18.18 16.76
CA GLU A 249 9.88 -17.06 17.18
C GLU A 249 9.77 -16.87 18.70
N PRO A 250 10.90 -16.63 19.40
CA PRO A 250 10.89 -16.43 20.83
C PRO A 250 9.97 -15.27 21.20
N GLU A 251 9.11 -15.48 22.20
CA GLU A 251 8.23 -14.44 22.71
C GLU A 251 9.06 -13.21 23.12
N PRO A 252 8.63 -11.99 22.77
CA PRO A 252 9.34 -10.78 23.15
C PRO A 252 9.46 -10.70 24.67
N GLU A 253 10.68 -10.45 25.15
CA GLU A 253 10.93 -10.23 26.57
C GLU A 253 10.04 -9.07 27.07
N PRO A 254 9.46 -9.18 28.28
CA PRO A 254 8.63 -8.14 28.84
C PRO A 254 9.41 -6.83 28.92
N GLU A 255 8.80 -5.74 28.42
CA GLU A 255 9.39 -4.41 28.53
C GLU A 255 9.67 -4.07 30.01
N PRO A 256 10.82 -3.44 30.30
CA PRO A 256 11.15 -3.04 31.66
C PRO A 256 10.08 -2.11 32.22
N GLU A 257 9.63 -2.37 33.44
CA GLU A 257 8.67 -1.51 34.13
C GLU A 257 9.22 -0.07 34.20
N PRO A 258 8.37 0.94 33.97
CA PRO A 258 8.79 2.33 34.03
C PRO A 258 9.37 2.66 35.41
N GLU A 259 10.52 3.32 35.42
CA GLU A 259 11.13 3.80 36.66
C GLU A 259 10.15 4.72 37.41
N PRO A 260 10.07 4.62 38.74
CA PRO A 260 9.17 5.45 39.54
C PRO A 260 9.48 6.93 39.31
N GLU A 261 8.43 7.72 39.09
CA GLU A 261 8.55 9.18 38.95
C GLU A 261 9.23 9.77 40.22
N PRO A 262 10.14 10.75 40.05
CA PRO A 262 10.78 11.40 41.18
C PRO A 262 9.74 12.07 42.08
N GLU A 263 9.83 11.82 43.39
CA GLU A 263 8.98 12.48 44.37
C GLU A 263 9.12 14.01 44.27
N PRO A 264 8.02 14.76 44.42
CA PRO A 264 8.04 16.21 44.37
C PRO A 264 8.94 16.78 45.48
N GLU A 265 9.84 17.68 45.10
CA GLU A 265 10.70 18.39 46.05
C GLU A 265 9.83 19.17 47.06
N PRO A 266 10.22 19.18 48.35
CA PRO A 266 9.50 19.93 49.36
C PRO A 266 9.48 21.43 49.02
N PRO A 267 8.38 22.14 49.29
CA PRO A 267 8.29 23.57 49.03
C PRO A 267 9.41 24.30 49.76
N GLY A 268 10.31 24.92 49.01
CA GLY A 268 11.39 25.73 49.53
C GLY A 268 10.85 26.81 50.46
N ASP A 269 11.42 26.86 51.66
CA ASP A 269 11.17 27.87 52.68
C ASP A 269 11.64 29.24 52.18
N TYR A 270 10.74 29.98 51.52
CA TYR A 270 10.96 31.36 51.09
C TYR A 270 10.89 32.31 52.29
N GLY A 271 11.96 32.33 53.08
CA GLY A 271 12.16 33.30 54.15
C GLY A 271 12.24 34.75 53.66
N ASP A 272 11.39 35.60 54.25
CA ASP A 272 11.70 36.95 54.74
C ASP A 272 12.26 38.03 53.80
N GLY A 273 11.81 38.08 52.54
CA GLY A 273 12.20 39.14 51.58
C GLY A 273 11.32 40.40 51.54
N TRP A 274 10.13 40.42 52.17
CA TRP A 274 9.08 41.40 51.82
C TRP A 274 9.10 42.73 52.61
N GLU A 275 9.87 42.85 53.70
CA GLU A 275 9.87 44.09 54.51
C GLU A 275 10.77 45.21 53.96
N SER A 276 11.70 44.91 53.03
CA SER A 276 12.63 45.93 52.51
C SER A 276 12.03 46.89 51.46
N ALA A 277 10.83 46.59 50.93
CA ALA A 277 10.20 47.41 49.89
C ALA A 277 9.42 48.63 50.42
N LYS A 278 9.13 48.71 51.72
CA LYS A 278 8.31 49.81 52.29
C LYS A 278 9.10 51.05 52.74
N ARG A 279 10.44 51.01 52.80
CA ARG A 279 11.24 52.14 53.33
C ARG A 279 11.71 53.19 52.31
N ARG A 280 11.50 52.99 50.99
CA ARG A 280 11.98 53.93 49.94
C ARG A 280 10.93 54.93 49.41
N ARG A 281 9.79 55.11 50.10
CA ARG A 281 8.77 56.12 49.73
C ARG A 281 8.54 57.24 50.76
N ARG A 282 9.52 57.51 51.63
CA ARG A 282 9.53 58.71 52.50
C ARG A 282 10.90 59.36 52.56
N SER A 283 11.26 60.04 51.48
CA SER A 283 12.17 61.19 51.49
C SER A 283 11.91 61.99 50.22
N VAL A 284 10.93 62.90 50.33
CA VAL A 284 10.99 64.23 49.71
C VAL A 284 11.91 65.06 50.59
#